data_AF-A0A258WYG9-F1
#
_entry.id   AF-A0A258WYG9-F1
#
_cell.length_a   1.000
_cell.length_b   1.000
_cell.length_c   1.000
_cell.angle_alpha   90.00
_cell.angle_beta   90.00
_cell.angle_gamma   90.00
#
_symmetry.space_group_name_H-M   'P 1'
#
loop_
_entity.id
_entity.type
_entity.pdbx_description
1 polymer ?
#
loop_
_entity_poly.entity_id
_entity_poly.type
_entity_poly.pdbx_seq_one_letter_code
_entity_poly.pdbx_strand_id
1 'polypeptide(L)'
;MALTYTQHTLDKLEALIRTLGFKLRYEKGNFKTGSCVLEKDRIVIVNKFSNLESKINSLADLLQRSETDENLLDEKQKAFLYVLKQTKIEF
;
A
#
# COMPACT_ATOMS: atom_id res chain seq x y z
N MET A 1 11.11 1.33 14.35
CA MET A 1 10.02 2.31 14.61
C MET A 1 8.71 1.69 14.21
N ALA A 2 7.70 1.71 15.08
CA ALA A 2 6.37 1.20 14.77
C ALA A 2 5.72 2.06 13.68
N LEU A 3 5.23 1.42 12.60
CA LEU A 3 4.46 2.12 11.58
C LEU A 3 3.13 2.55 12.20
N THR A 4 2.85 3.86 12.23
CA THR A 4 1.59 4.35 12.79
C THR A 4 0.51 4.25 11.72
N TYR A 5 -0.52 3.44 11.97
CA TYR A 5 -1.64 3.24 11.05
C TYR A 5 -2.62 4.42 11.10
N THR A 6 -2.24 5.53 10.47
CA THR A 6 -3.05 6.75 10.42
C THR A 6 -3.50 7.06 8.99
N GLN A 7 -4.54 7.87 8.85
CA GLN A 7 -5.00 8.39 7.56
C GLN A 7 -3.87 9.06 6.77
N HIS A 8 -2.97 9.75 7.47
CA HIS A 8 -1.82 10.41 6.86
C HIS A 8 -0.79 9.41 6.30
N THR A 9 -0.59 8.28 6.99
CA THR A 9 0.23 7.17 6.48
C THR A 9 -0.39 6.54 5.25
N LEU A 10 -1.70 6.31 5.27
CA LEU A 10 -2.45 5.78 4.13
C LEU A 10 -2.31 6.69 2.91
N ASP A 11 -2.55 7.99 3.05
CA ASP A 11 -2.45 8.97 1.96
C ASP A 11 -1.05 8.97 1.31
N LYS A 12 0.01 8.90 2.13
CA LYS A 12 1.39 8.74 1.64
C LYS A 12 1.59 7.44 0.85
N LEU A 13 1.07 6.32 1.34
CA LEU A 13 1.12 5.04 0.64
C LEU A 13 0.38 5.12 -0.69
N GLU A 14 -0.79 5.77 -0.72
CA GLU A 14 -1.58 5.94 -1.92
C GLU A 14 -0.86 6.79 -2.97
N ALA A 15 -0.24 7.90 -2.54
CA ALA A 15 0.57 8.75 -3.40
C ALA A 15 1.78 8.00 -3.95
N LEU A 16 2.45 7.21 -3.11
CA LEU A 16 3.60 6.40 -3.49
C LEU A 16 3.22 5.32 -4.51
N ILE A 17 2.14 4.59 -4.25
CA ILE A 17 1.59 3.57 -5.16
C ILE A 17 1.19 4.18 -6.51
N ARG A 18 0.55 5.36 -6.50
CA ARG A 18 0.28 6.12 -7.73
C ARG A 18 1.55 6.50 -8.50
N THR A 19 2.59 6.91 -7.78
CA THR A 19 3.89 7.29 -8.37
C THR A 19 4.56 6.09 -9.04
N LEU A 20 4.39 4.90 -8.48
CA LEU A 20 4.87 3.63 -9.03
C LEU A 20 4.01 3.10 -10.19
N GLY A 21 2.95 3.82 -10.59
CA GLY A 21 2.08 3.44 -11.69
C GLY A 21 0.95 2.49 -11.31
N PHE A 22 0.70 2.27 -10.02
CA PHE A 22 -0.44 1.50 -9.55
C PHE A 22 -1.68 2.38 -9.41
N LYS A 23 -2.85 1.85 -9.79
CA LYS A 23 -4.12 2.56 -9.67
C LYS A 23 -4.90 2.10 -8.45
N LEU A 24 -5.23 3.03 -7.57
CA LEU A 24 -6.10 2.78 -6.43
C LEU A 24 -7.56 2.97 -6.80
N ARG A 25 -8.37 1.94 -6.53
CA ARG A 25 -9.82 1.99 -6.74
C ARG A 25 -10.55 1.57 -5.47
N TYR A 26 -11.46 2.43 -5.02
CA TYR A 26 -12.34 2.12 -3.91
C TYR A 26 -13.63 1.51 -4.43
N GLU A 27 -13.91 0.26 -4.05
CA GLU A 27 -15.10 -0.47 -4.48
C GLU A 27 -15.90 -0.97 -3.28
N LYS A 28 -17.22 -1.04 -3.46
CA LYS A 28 -18.15 -1.58 -2.46
C LYS A 28 -18.44 -3.04 -2.79
N GLY A 29 -17.42 -3.88 -2.75
CA GLY A 29 -17.53 -5.32 -3.01
C GLY A 29 -17.42 -6.14 -1.72
N ASN A 30 -18.17 -7.25 -1.64
CA ASN A 30 -17.98 -8.26 -0.60
C ASN A 30 -16.72 -9.09 -0.92
N PHE A 31 -15.54 -8.46 -0.81
CA PHE A 31 -14.26 -9.14 -0.96
C PHE A 31 -14.06 -10.04 0.26
N LYS A 32 -14.09 -11.37 0.07
CA LYS A 32 -13.92 -12.38 1.14
C LYS A 32 -12.62 -12.22 1.96
N THR A 33 -11.65 -11.50 1.42
CA THR A 33 -10.38 -11.10 2.03
C THR A 33 -10.29 -9.59 1.86
N GLY A 34 -10.10 -8.81 2.92
CA GLY A 34 -10.37 -7.36 3.01
C GLY A 34 -9.72 -6.41 2.00
N SER A 35 -8.90 -6.88 1.06
CA SER A 35 -8.34 -6.14 -0.07
C SER A 35 -8.09 -7.09 -1.23
N CYS A 36 -8.36 -6.69 -2.47
CA CYS A 36 -8.06 -7.49 -3.64
C CYS A 36 -7.16 -6.70 -4.58
N VAL A 37 -5.94 -7.19 -4.77
CA VAL A 37 -4.99 -6.63 -5.72
C VAL A 37 -5.23 -7.32 -7.06
N LEU A 38 -5.58 -6.55 -8.09
CA LEU A 38 -5.53 -7.04 -9.47
C LEU A 38 -4.09 -6.87 -9.97
N GLU A 39 -3.29 -7.92 -9.79
CA GLU A 39 -1.88 -7.99 -10.21
C GLU A 39 -1.72 -7.74 -11.72
N LYS A 40 -2.72 -8.10 -12.53
CA LYS A 40 -2.68 -8.04 -14.00
C LYS A 40 -2.68 -6.62 -14.58
N ASP A 41 -3.28 -5.66 -13.88
CA ASP A 41 -3.40 -4.26 -14.33
C ASP A 41 -2.69 -3.28 -13.38
N ARG A 42 -1.95 -3.77 -12.38
CA ARG A 42 -1.42 -2.94 -11.27
C ARG A 42 -2.53 -2.12 -10.61
N ILE A 43 -3.75 -2.66 -10.51
CA ILE A 43 -4.88 -1.98 -9.88
C ILE A 43 -5.06 -2.55 -8.48
N VAL A 44 -4.99 -1.67 -7.48
CA VAL A 44 -5.27 -2.02 -6.09
C VAL A 44 -6.70 -1.66 -5.77
N ILE A 45 -7.53 -2.67 -5.50
CA ILE A 45 -8.92 -2.47 -5.11
C ILE A 45 -9.02 -2.56 -3.59
N VAL A 46 -9.40 -1.43 -3.00
CA VAL A 46 -9.56 -1.30 -1.55
C VAL A 46 -11.05 -1.30 -1.22
N ASN A 47 -11.46 -2.23 -0.37
CA ASN A 47 -12.85 -2.27 0.09
C ASN A 47 -13.15 -1.01 0.91
N LYS A 48 -14.23 -0.30 0.58
CA LYS A 48 -14.65 0.89 1.31
C LYS A 48 -14.99 0.58 2.78
N PHE A 49 -15.40 -0.65 3.08
CA PHE A 49 -15.72 -1.11 4.44
C PHE A 49 -14.50 -1.58 5.25
N SER A 50 -13.32 -1.71 4.64
CA SER A 50 -12.12 -2.15 5.35
C SER A 50 -11.54 -1.06 6.25
N ASN A 51 -11.02 -1.46 7.41
CA ASN A 51 -10.36 -0.57 8.36
C ASN A 51 -9.05 -0.02 7.79
N LEU A 52 -8.66 1.15 8.28
CA LEU A 52 -7.44 1.88 7.91
C LEU A 52 -6.20 0.98 7.96
N GLU A 53 -6.08 0.18 9.02
CA GLU A 53 -5.00 -0.80 9.20
C GLU A 53 -4.96 -1.84 8.08
N SER A 54 -6.09 -2.43 7.71
CA SER A 54 -6.15 -3.41 6.62
C SER A 54 -5.74 -2.80 5.28
N LYS A 55 -6.17 -1.55 5.02
CA LYS A 55 -5.77 -0.83 3.81
C LYS A 55 -4.26 -0.63 3.78
N ILE A 56 -3.69 -0.08 4.85
CA ILE A 56 -2.25 0.18 4.95
C ILE A 56 -1.46 -1.13 4.82
N ASN A 57 -1.86 -2.19 5.52
CA ASN A 57 -1.17 -3.48 5.44
C ASN A 57 -1.18 -4.06 4.03
N SER A 58 -2.32 -4.00 3.32
CA SER A 58 -2.40 -4.51 1.95
C SER A 58 -1.55 -3.70 0.97
N LEU A 59 -1.49 -2.38 1.15
CA LEU A 59 -0.64 -1.50 0.34
C LEU A 59 0.85 -1.72 0.66
N ALA A 60 1.19 -1.91 1.93
CA ALA A 60 2.54 -2.17 2.38
C ALA A 60 3.05 -3.54 1.89
N ASP A 61 2.26 -4.60 2.03
CA ASP A 61 2.58 -5.93 1.50
C ASP A 61 2.75 -5.88 -0.03
N LEU A 62 1.85 -5.18 -0.73
CA LEU A 62 1.99 -4.95 -2.17
C LEU A 62 3.30 -4.27 -2.53
N LEU A 63 3.69 -3.20 -1.83
CA LEU A 63 4.97 -2.51 -2.06
C LEU A 63 6.19 -3.36 -1.71
N GLN A 64 6.08 -4.26 -0.75
CA GLN A 64 7.16 -5.19 -0.41
C GLN A 64 7.32 -6.27 -1.50
N ARG A 65 6.20 -6.79 -2.03
CA ARG A 65 6.17 -7.80 -3.09
C ARG A 65 6.42 -7.23 -4.48
N SER A 66 6.01 -5.98 -4.71
CA SER A 66 6.21 -5.29 -5.97
C SER A 66 7.63 -4.77 -6.05
N GLU A 67 8.32 -5.10 -7.14
CA GLU A 67 9.61 -4.49 -7.45
C GLU A 67 9.38 -3.00 -7.68
N THR A 68 9.77 -2.23 -6.67
CA THR A 68 9.54 -0.79 -6.60
C THR A 68 10.85 -0.11 -6.98
N ASP A 69 10.86 0.55 -8.14
CA ASP A 69 12.01 1.35 -8.57
C ASP A 69 12.19 2.57 -7.67
N GLU A 70 13.21 2.52 -6.82
CA GLU A 70 13.63 3.64 -5.99
C GLU A 70 13.98 4.87 -6.84
N ASN A 71 14.28 4.70 -8.13
CA ASN A 71 14.53 5.82 -9.04
C ASN A 71 13.29 6.70 -9.27
N LEU A 72 12.09 6.11 -9.18
CA LEU A 72 10.80 6.82 -9.32
C LEU A 72 10.37 7.54 -8.04
N LEU A 73 11.02 7.25 -6.92
CA LEU A 73 10.65 7.74 -5.60
C LEU A 73 11.50 8.94 -5.17
N ASP A 74 10.89 9.90 -4.48
CA ASP A 74 11.64 10.95 -3.78
C ASP A 74 12.42 10.39 -2.57
N GLU A 75 13.44 11.12 -2.10
CA GLU A 75 14.22 10.76 -0.91
C GLU A 75 13.35 10.42 0.32
N LYS A 76 12.27 11.18 0.53
CA LYS A 76 11.30 10.93 1.62
C LYS A 76 10.55 9.60 1.42
N GLN A 77 10.19 9.29 0.18
CA GLN A 77 9.45 8.08 -0.17
C GLN A 77 10.36 6.84 -0.08
N LYS A 78 11.61 6.94 -0.53
CA LYS A 78 12.63 5.89 -0.38
C LYS A 78 12.88 5.57 1.09
N ALA A 79 13.09 6.58 1.92
CA ALA A 79 13.27 6.39 3.36
C ALA A 79 12.06 5.68 3.99
N PHE A 80 10.85 6.05 3.57
CA PHE A 80 9.62 5.41 4.05
C PHE A 80 9.48 3.96 3.58
N LEU A 81 9.76 3.67 2.31
CA LEU A 81 9.77 2.31 1.74
C LEU A 81 10.81 1.43 2.44
N TYR A 82 11.99 1.97 2.72
CA TYR A 82 13.06 1.26 3.41
C TYR A 82 12.64 0.86 4.83
N VAL A 83 12.01 1.78 5.57
CA VAL A 83 11.43 1.49 6.89
C VAL A 83 10.31 0.45 6.80
N LEU A 84 9.45 0.53 5.78
CA LEU A 84 8.41 -0.46 5.51
C LEU A 84 8.99 -1.86 5.24
N LYS A 85 10.01 -1.97 4.38
CA LYS A 85 10.69 -3.25 4.07
C LYS A 85 11.42 -3.84 5.27
N GLN A 86 11.97 -3.00 6.14
CA GLN A 86 12.58 -3.47 7.40
C GLN A 86 11.54 -3.86 8.46
N THR A 87 10.30 -3.37 8.34
CA THR A 87 9.22 -3.75 9.23
C THR A 87 8.68 -5.11 8.76
N LYS A 88 9.12 -6.19 9.42
CA LYS A 88 8.46 -7.49 9.31
C LYS A 88 7.01 -7.32 9.73
N ILE A 89 6.10 -7.39 8.77
CA ILE A 89 4.67 -7.54 9.05
C ILE A 89 4.51 -9.01 9.44
N GLU A 90 4.58 -9.29 10.74
CA GLU A 90 4.23 -10.60 11.29
C GLU A 90 2.70 -10.74 11.21
N PHE A 91 2.26 -11.79 10.52
CA PHE A 91 0.85 -12.10 10.23
C PHE A 91 0.16 -12.77 11.42
#